data_AF-A0A8T6LQS8-F1
#
_entry.id   AF-A0A8T6LQS8-F1
#
_cell.length_a   1.000
_cell.length_b   1.000
_cell.length_c   1.000
_cell.angle_alpha   90.00
_cell.angle_beta   90.00
_cell.angle_gamma   90.00
#
_symmetry.space_group_name_H-M   'P 1'
#
loop_
_entity.id
_entity.type
_entity.pdbx_description
1 polymer ?
#
loop_
_entity_poly.entity_id
_entity_poly.type
_entity_poly.pdbx_seq_one_letter_code
_entity_poly.pdbx_strand_id
1 'polypeptide(L)'
;MDHGTREDYDLVEAQDARNADELADRVLAWLRSMHGDSPYRISRLEHALQTATRAERDGADDETVACALLHDIGDVISPRNHSEVAAAVLVPYVNEKNHWIVKHHGLFQGYYWLQHYGRDRNARDRYRDHEHY
;
A
#
# COMPACT_ATOMS: atom_id res chain seq x y z
N MET A 1 -32.51 2.77 -5.85
CA MET A 1 -32.16 2.00 -4.64
C MET A 1 -33.44 1.49 -3.99
N ASP A 2 -34.41 2.35 -3.66
CA ASP A 2 -35.60 1.97 -2.86
C ASP A 2 -36.65 1.08 -3.58
N HIS A 3 -36.43 0.75 -4.86
CA HIS A 3 -37.29 -0.12 -5.66
C HIS A 3 -36.54 -1.32 -6.28
N GLY A 4 -35.28 -1.54 -5.92
CA GLY A 4 -34.52 -2.67 -6.45
C GLY A 4 -35.05 -3.99 -5.91
N THR A 5 -35.21 -4.99 -6.78
CA THR A 5 -35.59 -6.34 -6.37
C THR A 5 -34.37 -7.18 -6.03
N ARG A 6 -34.57 -8.36 -5.42
CA ARG A 6 -33.48 -9.30 -5.16
C ARG A 6 -32.75 -9.66 -6.45
N GLU A 7 -33.48 -9.90 -7.53
CA GLU A 7 -32.92 -10.25 -8.84
C GLU A 7 -32.04 -9.11 -9.40
N ASP A 8 -32.40 -7.85 -9.17
CA ASP A 8 -31.56 -6.72 -9.54
C ASP A 8 -30.22 -6.72 -8.77
N TYR A 9 -30.25 -7.04 -7.48
CA TYR A 9 -29.06 -7.10 -6.64
C TYR A 9 -28.20 -8.35 -6.89
N ASP A 10 -28.79 -9.48 -7.27
CA ASP A 10 -28.04 -10.68 -7.68
C ASP A 10 -27.17 -10.36 -8.93
N LEU A 11 -27.65 -9.51 -9.84
CA LEU A 11 -26.86 -9.02 -10.99
C LEU A 11 -25.70 -8.11 -10.54
N VAL A 12 -25.93 -7.26 -9.54
CA VAL A 12 -24.89 -6.38 -8.96
C VAL A 12 -23.82 -7.24 -8.28
N GLU A 13 -24.22 -8.20 -7.44
CA GLU A 13 -23.29 -9.11 -6.75
C GLU A 13 -22.41 -9.88 -7.74
N ALA A 14 -22.99 -10.40 -8.82
CA ALA A 14 -22.23 -11.09 -9.86
C ALA A 14 -21.23 -10.18 -10.61
N GLN A 15 -21.53 -8.88 -10.74
CA GLN A 15 -20.60 -7.91 -11.32
C GLN A 15 -19.52 -7.49 -10.31
N ASP A 16 -19.89 -7.26 -9.06
CA ASP A 16 -18.98 -6.87 -7.99
C ASP A 16 -17.97 -7.97 -7.67
N ALA A 17 -18.41 -9.25 -7.68
CA ALA A 17 -17.51 -10.40 -7.52
C ALA A 17 -16.44 -10.44 -8.63
N ARG A 18 -16.86 -10.29 -9.90
CA ARG A 18 -15.91 -10.22 -11.02
C ARG A 18 -14.97 -9.02 -10.92
N ASN A 19 -15.50 -7.88 -10.51
CA ASN A 19 -14.68 -6.70 -10.27
C ASN A 19 -13.64 -6.97 -9.17
N ALA A 20 -14.01 -7.65 -8.08
CA ALA A 20 -13.07 -8.02 -7.01
C ALA A 20 -11.98 -8.99 -7.52
N ASP A 21 -12.35 -10.00 -8.31
CA ASP A 21 -11.41 -10.98 -8.88
C ASP A 21 -10.34 -10.31 -9.77
N GLU A 22 -10.72 -9.27 -10.52
CA GLU A 22 -9.82 -8.51 -11.40
C GLU A 22 -8.93 -7.49 -10.66
N LEU A 23 -9.06 -7.34 -9.33
CA LEU A 23 -8.31 -6.34 -8.57
C LEU A 23 -6.80 -6.56 -8.65
N ALA A 24 -6.35 -7.80 -8.59
CA ALA A 24 -4.93 -8.13 -8.64
C ALA A 24 -4.27 -7.60 -9.93
N ASP A 25 -4.90 -7.80 -11.08
CA ASP A 25 -4.39 -7.32 -12.36
C ASP A 25 -4.33 -5.79 -12.42
N ARG A 26 -5.32 -5.10 -11.86
CA ARG A 26 -5.32 -3.63 -11.78
C ARG A 26 -4.22 -3.11 -10.85
N VAL A 27 -4.00 -3.76 -9.71
CA VAL A 27 -2.89 -3.42 -8.79
C VAL A 27 -1.54 -3.61 -9.47
N LEU A 28 -1.35 -4.72 -10.21
CA LEU A 28 -0.13 -4.94 -10.98
C LEU A 28 0.04 -3.93 -12.12
N ALA A 29 -1.05 -3.50 -12.75
CA ALA A 29 -1.01 -2.44 -13.75
C ALA A 29 -0.59 -1.09 -13.15
N TRP A 30 -1.11 -0.72 -11.97
CA TRP A 30 -0.69 0.47 -11.22
C TRP A 30 0.79 0.40 -10.83
N LEU A 31 1.25 -0.75 -10.32
CA LEU A 31 2.66 -0.96 -9.99
C LEU A 31 3.55 -0.74 -11.23
N ARG A 32 3.17 -1.32 -12.38
CA ARG A 32 3.92 -1.14 -13.64
C ARG A 32 3.92 0.31 -14.13
N SER A 33 2.84 1.05 -13.92
CA SER A 33 2.76 2.45 -14.33
C SER A 33 3.62 3.39 -13.47
N MET A 34 4.18 2.90 -12.36
CA MET A 34 5.14 3.64 -11.52
C MET A 34 6.58 3.62 -12.07
N HIS A 35 6.79 3.05 -13.27
CA HIS A 35 8.05 3.18 -14.00
C HIS A 35 8.16 4.54 -14.71
N GLY A 36 9.39 5.02 -14.90
CA GLY A 36 9.67 6.27 -15.61
C GLY A 36 10.38 7.32 -14.76
N ASP A 37 10.26 8.58 -15.17
CA ASP A 37 10.98 9.71 -14.58
C ASP A 37 10.62 9.90 -13.10
N SER A 38 11.65 10.14 -12.31
CA SER A 38 11.57 10.26 -10.86
C SER A 38 12.52 11.37 -10.39
N PRO A 39 12.17 12.14 -9.35
CA PRO A 39 13.11 13.06 -8.72
C PRO A 39 14.25 12.33 -7.98
N TYR A 40 14.15 11.00 -7.84
CA TYR A 40 15.17 10.13 -7.26
C TYR A 40 16.03 9.46 -8.32
N ARG A 41 17.10 8.77 -7.89
CA ARG A 41 18.01 8.02 -8.79
C ARG A 41 17.36 6.82 -9.49
N ILE A 42 16.20 6.39 -9.01
CA ILE A 42 15.45 5.25 -9.53
C ILE A 42 13.97 5.63 -9.60
N SER A 43 13.26 4.99 -10.52
CA SER A 43 11.80 5.05 -10.62
C SER A 43 11.14 4.45 -9.39
N ARG A 44 9.86 4.78 -9.19
CA ARG A 44 9.07 4.23 -8.08
C ARG A 44 8.87 2.73 -8.22
N LEU A 45 8.71 2.21 -9.44
CA LEU A 45 8.70 0.76 -9.70
C LEU A 45 10.01 0.09 -9.27
N GLU A 46 11.16 0.66 -9.64
CA GLU A 46 12.46 0.09 -9.25
C GLU A 46 12.67 0.12 -7.73
N HIS A 47 12.22 1.16 -7.05
CA HIS A 47 12.21 1.24 -5.59
C HIS A 47 11.37 0.12 -4.97
N ALA A 48 10.15 -0.08 -5.45
CA ALA A 48 9.27 -1.15 -5.01
C ALA A 48 9.89 -2.54 -5.20
N LEU A 49 10.44 -2.82 -6.39
CA LEU A 49 11.12 -4.07 -6.71
C LEU A 49 12.35 -4.30 -5.81
N GLN A 50 13.20 -3.28 -5.63
CA GLN A 50 14.36 -3.40 -4.75
C GLN A 50 13.96 -3.66 -3.29
N THR A 51 12.89 -3.03 -2.82
CA THR A 51 12.38 -3.22 -1.45
C THR A 51 11.90 -4.66 -1.25
N ALA A 52 11.09 -5.18 -2.18
CA ALA A 52 10.64 -6.57 -2.18
C ALA A 52 11.80 -7.58 -2.26
N THR A 53 12.75 -7.38 -3.19
CA THR A 53 13.93 -8.26 -3.32
C THR A 53 14.79 -8.25 -2.06
N ARG A 54 14.90 -7.13 -1.35
CA ARG A 54 15.62 -7.08 -0.07
C ARG A 54 14.89 -7.87 1.02
N ALA A 55 13.57 -7.74 1.11
CA ALA A 55 12.77 -8.52 2.05
C ALA A 55 12.87 -10.04 1.76
N GLU A 56 12.77 -10.44 0.50
CA GLU A 56 12.92 -11.83 0.06
C GLU A 56 14.31 -12.39 0.43
N ARG A 57 15.38 -11.62 0.17
CA ARG A 57 16.75 -12.03 0.51
C ARG A 57 17.02 -12.08 2.02
N ASP A 58 16.24 -11.36 2.81
CA ASP A 58 16.27 -11.40 4.28
C ASP A 58 15.45 -12.58 4.85
N GLY A 59 14.81 -13.37 3.98
CA GLY A 59 14.02 -14.53 4.40
C GLY A 59 12.63 -14.18 4.92
N ALA A 60 12.10 -13.01 4.56
CA ALA A 60 10.73 -12.64 4.88
C ALA A 60 9.72 -13.58 4.21
N ASP A 61 8.54 -13.73 4.82
CA ASP A 61 7.44 -14.49 4.23
C ASP A 61 6.83 -13.80 2.99
N ASP A 62 6.10 -14.57 2.18
CA ASP A 62 5.50 -14.08 0.93
C ASP A 62 4.59 -12.87 1.14
N GLU A 63 3.86 -12.81 2.25
CA GLU A 63 2.96 -11.69 2.57
C GLU A 63 3.75 -10.40 2.83
N THR A 64 4.85 -10.51 3.56
CA THR A 64 5.76 -9.39 3.84
C THR A 64 6.47 -8.94 2.57
N VAL A 65 6.90 -9.87 1.71
CA VAL A 65 7.48 -9.54 0.40
C VAL A 65 6.45 -8.83 -0.49
N ALA A 66 5.20 -9.29 -0.50
CA ALA A 66 4.12 -8.63 -1.23
C ALA A 66 3.83 -7.23 -0.67
N CYS A 67 3.78 -7.06 0.65
CA CYS A 67 3.64 -5.74 1.29
C CYS A 67 4.80 -4.81 0.94
N ALA A 68 6.03 -5.31 0.95
CA ALA A 68 7.22 -4.57 0.55
C ALA A 68 7.15 -4.13 -0.93
N LEU A 69 6.64 -4.98 -1.82
CA LEU A 69 6.42 -4.64 -3.22
C LEU A 69 5.33 -3.59 -3.40
N LEU A 70 4.27 -3.66 -2.60
CA LEU A 70 3.05 -2.89 -2.80
C LEU A 70 2.91 -1.67 -1.87
N HIS A 71 3.84 -1.42 -0.96
CA HIS A 71 3.69 -0.36 0.05
C HIS A 71 3.41 1.03 -0.53
N ASP A 72 4.01 1.36 -1.67
CA ASP A 72 3.91 2.68 -2.31
C ASP A 72 2.78 2.78 -3.38
N ILE A 73 1.99 1.73 -3.65
CA ILE A 73 1.00 1.75 -4.77
C ILE A 73 -0.05 2.86 -4.63
N GLY A 74 -0.28 3.34 -3.41
CA GLY A 74 -1.15 4.47 -3.15
C GLY A 74 -0.69 5.78 -3.82
N ASP A 75 0.58 5.90 -4.21
CA ASP A 75 1.10 7.09 -4.90
C ASP A 75 0.41 7.33 -6.25
N VAL A 76 -0.12 6.29 -6.89
CA VAL A 76 -0.81 6.42 -8.18
C VAL A 76 -2.10 7.23 -8.06
N ILE A 77 -2.76 7.19 -6.89
CA ILE A 77 -4.10 7.76 -6.69
C ILE A 77 -4.05 8.93 -5.69
N SER A 78 -3.27 8.81 -4.62
CA SER A 78 -3.21 9.83 -3.57
C SER A 78 -1.83 9.90 -2.88
N PRO A 79 -0.88 10.65 -3.48
CA PRO A 79 0.49 10.75 -2.95
C PRO A 79 0.60 11.26 -1.51
N ARG A 80 -0.36 12.12 -1.07
CA ARG A 80 -0.30 12.75 0.26
C ARG A 80 -0.63 11.80 1.41
N ASN A 81 -1.30 10.70 1.15
CA ASN A 81 -1.65 9.66 2.12
C ASN A 81 -1.50 8.25 1.51
N HIS A 82 -0.51 8.07 0.63
CA HIS A 82 -0.31 6.84 -0.14
C HIS A 82 -0.22 5.60 0.76
N SER A 83 0.41 5.71 1.94
CA SER A 83 0.54 4.60 2.88
C SER A 83 -0.82 4.10 3.38
N GLU A 84 -1.76 5.01 3.65
CA GLU A 84 -3.12 4.64 4.08
C GLU A 84 -3.93 4.05 2.93
N VAL A 85 -3.75 4.57 1.70
CA VAL A 85 -4.41 4.01 0.50
C VAL A 85 -3.90 2.61 0.19
N ALA A 86 -2.58 2.39 0.20
CA ALA A 86 -2.00 1.07 0.01
C ALA A 86 -2.49 0.08 1.07
N ALA A 87 -2.53 0.51 2.35
CA ALA A 87 -3.06 -0.31 3.44
C ALA A 87 -4.54 -0.67 3.23
N ALA A 88 -5.37 0.27 2.77
CA ALA A 88 -6.78 0.02 2.50
C ALA A 88 -7.01 -0.97 1.35
N VAL A 89 -6.13 -1.00 0.35
CA VAL A 89 -6.17 -2.01 -0.73
C VAL A 89 -5.78 -3.39 -0.20
N LEU A 90 -4.79 -3.45 0.69
CA LEU A 90 -4.21 -4.71 1.16
C LEU A 90 -4.94 -5.35 2.35
N VAL A 91 -5.68 -4.58 3.15
CA VAL A 91 -6.30 -5.05 4.41
C VAL A 91 -7.13 -6.34 4.30
N PRO A 92 -7.82 -6.68 3.19
CA PRO A 92 -8.55 -7.95 3.09
C PRO A 92 -7.65 -9.19 2.96
N TYR A 93 -6.35 -9.00 2.66
CA TYR A 93 -5.45 -10.06 2.20
C TYR A 93 -4.23 -10.27 3.08
N VAL A 94 -3.99 -9.39 4.06
CA VAL A 94 -2.76 -9.39 4.87
C VAL A 94 -3.09 -9.40 6.36
N ASN A 95 -2.17 -9.90 7.18
CA ASN A 95 -2.32 -9.91 8.62
C ASN A 95 -2.25 -8.49 9.24
N GLU A 96 -2.66 -8.38 10.50
CA GLU A 96 -2.72 -7.10 11.22
C GLU A 96 -1.37 -6.38 11.28
N LYS A 97 -0.28 -7.13 11.48
CA LYS A 97 1.07 -6.59 11.53
C LYS A 97 1.47 -5.94 10.22
N ASN A 98 1.29 -6.65 9.11
CA ASN A 98 1.64 -6.14 7.78
C ASN A 98 0.74 -4.98 7.34
N HIS A 99 -0.56 -5.05 7.62
CA HIS A 99 -1.45 -3.91 7.43
C HIS A 99 -0.98 -2.69 8.23
N TRP A 100 -0.59 -2.87 9.49
CA TRP A 100 -0.09 -1.78 10.33
C TRP A 100 1.21 -1.18 9.79
N ILE A 101 2.18 -2.01 9.39
CA ILE A 101 3.45 -1.56 8.81
C ILE A 101 3.19 -0.75 7.54
N VAL A 102 2.39 -1.27 6.60
CA VAL A 102 2.08 -0.56 5.36
C VAL A 102 1.34 0.74 5.65
N LYS A 103 0.37 0.76 6.56
CA LYS A 103 -0.38 1.98 6.88
C LYS A 103 0.51 3.11 7.40
N HIS A 104 1.54 2.78 8.19
CA HIS A 104 2.36 3.76 8.89
C HIS A 104 3.73 4.02 8.25
N HIS A 105 4.12 3.27 7.21
CA HIS A 105 5.48 3.37 6.67
C HIS A 105 5.87 4.79 6.24
N GLY A 106 4.94 5.58 5.69
CA GLY A 106 5.21 6.96 5.28
C GLY A 106 5.55 7.88 6.46
N LEU A 107 4.94 7.65 7.63
CA LEU A 107 5.29 8.36 8.87
C LEU A 107 6.69 7.96 9.37
N PHE A 108 7.02 6.67 9.30
CA PHE A 108 8.33 6.15 9.69
C PHE A 108 9.45 6.65 8.76
N GLN A 109 9.19 6.68 7.45
CA GLN A 109 10.07 7.30 6.46
C GLN A 109 10.30 8.78 6.75
N GLY A 110 9.27 9.48 7.26
CA GLY A 110 9.31 10.88 7.67
C GLY A 110 10.47 11.24 8.61
N TYR A 111 10.99 10.29 9.39
CA TYR A 111 12.16 10.50 10.25
C TYR A 111 13.38 11.07 9.51
N TYR A 112 13.54 10.71 8.24
CA TYR A 112 14.69 11.10 7.44
C TYR A 112 14.55 12.49 6.84
N TRP A 113 13.34 13.05 6.72
CA TRP A 113 13.13 14.28 5.95
C TRP A 113 12.23 15.35 6.58
N LEU A 114 11.36 15.03 7.54
CA LEU A 114 10.40 15.98 8.11
C LEU A 114 11.08 17.23 8.71
N GLN A 115 12.27 17.08 9.29
CA GLN A 115 13.04 18.20 9.85
C GLN A 115 13.46 19.24 8.81
N HIS A 116 13.61 18.86 7.54
CA HIS A 116 13.93 19.80 6.46
C HIS A 116 12.74 20.71 6.09
N TYR A 117 11.54 20.38 6.59
CA TYR A 117 10.32 21.19 6.44
C TYR A 117 9.84 21.75 7.79
N GLY A 118 10.69 21.78 8.82
CA GLY A 118 10.33 22.27 10.16
C GLY A 118 9.31 21.42 10.90
N ARG A 119 9.13 20.15 10.51
CA ARG A 119 8.21 19.20 11.15
C ARG A 119 8.97 18.27 12.09
N ASP A 120 8.26 17.69 13.06
CA ASP A 120 8.84 16.75 14.01
C ASP A 120 9.24 15.43 13.32
N ARG A 121 10.54 15.15 13.29
CA ARG A 121 11.07 13.89 12.75
C ARG A 121 10.73 12.67 13.61
N ASN A 122 10.48 12.88 14.91
CA ASN A 122 10.10 11.83 15.85
C ASN A 122 8.59 11.63 15.92
N ALA A 123 7.82 12.17 14.96
CA ALA A 123 6.37 12.04 14.95
C ALA A 123 5.86 10.57 14.90
N ARG A 124 6.70 9.60 14.54
CA ARG A 124 6.39 8.17 14.66
C ARG A 124 6.30 7.70 16.12
N ASP A 125 7.01 8.34 17.03
CA ASP A 125 7.13 7.93 18.44
C ASP A 125 5.80 7.98 19.19
N ARG A 126 4.77 8.62 18.62
CA ARG A 126 3.38 8.50 19.10
C ARG A 126 2.87 7.06 19.16
N TYR A 127 3.52 6.15 18.43
CA TYR A 127 3.19 4.73 18.37
C TYR A 127 4.19 3.85 19.14
N ARG A 128 5.11 4.42 19.92
CA ARG A 128 6.21 3.66 20.57
C ARG A 128 5.73 2.48 21.44
N ASP A 129 4.53 2.58 22.00
CA ASP A 129 3.93 1.56 22.85
C ASP A 129 3.01 0.58 22.07
N HIS A 130 2.94 0.70 20.74
CA HIS A 130 2.17 -0.22 19.89
C HIS A 130 2.97 -1.52 19.66
N GLU A 131 2.28 -2.67 19.63
CA GLU A 131 2.92 -3.99 19.48
C GLU A 131 3.81 -4.12 18.23
N HIS A 132 3.44 -3.42 17.16
CA HIS A 132 4.11 -3.49 15.85
C HIS A 132 5.09 -2.33 15.57
N TYR A 133 5.41 -1.50 16.57
CA TYR A 133 6.30 -0.33 16.43
C TYR A 133 7.74 -0.69 16.01
#